data_AF-A0AAW8RZX1-F1
#
_entry.id   AF-A0AAW8RZX1-F1
#
_cell.length_a   1.000
_cell.length_b   1.000
_cell.length_c   1.000
_cell.angle_alpha   90.00
_cell.angle_beta   90.00
_cell.angle_gamma   90.00
#
_symmetry.space_group_name_H-M   'P 1'
#
loop_
_entity.id
_entity.type
_entity.pdbx_description
1 polymer ?
#
loop_
_entity_poly.entity_id
_entity_poly.type
_entity_poly.pdbx_seq_one_letter_code
_entity_poly.pdbx_strand_id
1 'polypeptide(L)' 'IELPSGYHSWDLNESQAFMLINACFPAGIEPLTIEADDQSVPAKLIVTGKRTQEAPQEAIVAAVNKESPPAKPKKKRK' A
#
# COMPACT_ATOMS: atom_id res chain seq x y z
N ILE A 1 6.34 -1.94 -10.52
CA ILE A 1 5.36 -1.27 -11.41
C ILE A 1 5.86 -1.49 -12.82
N GLU A 2 5.05 -2.12 -13.67
CA GLU A 2 5.37 -2.29 -15.09
C GLU A 2 4.40 -1.41 -15.88
N LEU A 3 4.93 -0.66 -16.84
CA LEU A 3 4.11 0.13 -17.76
C LEU A 3 3.51 -0.79 -18.82
N PRO A 4 2.34 -0.46 -19.39
CA PRO A 4 1.78 -1.19 -20.51
C PRO A 4 2.77 -1.30 -21.68
N SER A 5 2.71 -2.39 -22.43
CA SER A 5 3.56 -2.61 -23.59
C SER A 5 3.49 -1.44 -24.57
N GLY A 6 4.63 -0.88 -24.95
CA GLY A 6 4.73 0.27 -25.85
C GLY A 6 4.81 1.64 -25.17
N TYR A 7 4.75 1.70 -23.83
CA TYR A 7 5.00 2.91 -23.06
C TYR A 7 6.39 2.88 -22.43
N HIS A 8 7.24 3.86 -22.77
CA HIS A 8 8.48 4.13 -22.04
C HIS A 8 8.25 5.19 -20.97
N SER A 9 8.88 5.02 -19.81
CA SER A 9 8.79 5.96 -18.67
C SER A 9 9.24 7.38 -19.03
N TRP A 10 10.10 7.52 -20.03
CA TRP A 10 10.59 8.81 -20.53
C TRP A 10 9.60 9.53 -21.46
N ASP A 11 8.60 8.83 -22.01
CA ASP A 11 7.60 9.40 -22.90
C ASP A 11 6.36 9.92 -22.15
N LEU A 12 6.33 9.76 -20.83
CA LEU A 12 5.21 10.18 -20.00
C LEU A 12 5.22 11.71 -19.85
N ASN A 13 4.06 12.31 -20.11
CA ASN A 13 3.82 13.70 -19.72
C ASN A 13 3.47 13.81 -18.23
N GLU A 14 3.46 15.03 -17.71
CA GLU A 14 3.19 15.30 -16.28
C GLU A 14 1.85 14.71 -15.80
N SER A 15 0.79 14.86 -16.58
CA SER A 15 -0.54 14.34 -16.23
C SER A 15 -0.56 12.82 -16.14
N GLN A 16 0.10 12.14 -17.08
CA GLN A 16 0.22 10.67 -17.08
C GLN A 16 1.08 10.17 -15.92
N ALA A 17 2.19 10.86 -15.63
CA ALA A 17 3.04 10.55 -14.47
C ALA A 17 2.26 10.71 -13.15
N PHE A 18 1.49 11.79 -13.02
CA PHE A 18 0.68 12.05 -11.84
C PHE A 18 -0.44 11.02 -11.65
N MET A 19 -1.07 10.56 -12.75
CA MET A 19 -2.05 9.48 -12.71
C MET A 19 -1.45 8.17 -12.18
N LEU A 20 -0.24 7.82 -12.64
CA LEU A 20 0.50 6.65 -12.16
C LEU A 20 0.84 6.75 -10.66
N ILE A 21 1.29 7.91 -10.22
CA ILE A 21 1.58 8.18 -8.81
C ILE A 21 0.29 8.04 -7.97
N ASN A 22 -0.82 8.60 -8.43
CA ASN A 22 -2.11 8.51 -7.73
C ASN A 22 -2.65 7.08 -7.64
N ALA A 23 -2.46 6.27 -8.69
CA ALA A 23 -2.88 4.87 -8.71
C ALA A 23 -2.12 4.00 -7.68
N CYS A 24 -0.99 4.49 -7.16
CA CYS A 24 -0.23 3.80 -6.11
C CYS A 24 -0.79 4.04 -4.71
N PHE A 25 -1.69 5.02 -4.53
CA PHE A 25 -2.32 5.27 -3.25
C PHE A 25 -3.51 4.33 -3.01
N PRO A 26 -3.71 3.86 -1.77
CA PRO A 26 -4.92 3.16 -1.39
C PRO A 26 -6.11 4.13 -1.39
N ALA A 27 -7.32 3.57 -1.47
CA ALA A 27 -8.56 4.34 -1.46
C ALA A 27 -8.64 5.28 -0.24
N GLY A 28 -9.07 6.52 -0.46
CA GLY A 28 -9.22 7.53 0.59
C GLY A 28 -7.92 8.21 1.03
N ILE A 29 -6.81 8.00 0.29
CA ILE A 29 -5.57 8.78 0.43
C ILE A 29 -5.36 9.64 -0.81
N GLU A 30 -5.12 10.92 -0.59
CA GLU A 30 -4.74 11.90 -1.63
C GLU A 30 -3.28 12.31 -1.49
N PRO A 31 -2.54 12.54 -2.59
CA PRO A 31 -1.20 13.09 -2.52
C PRO A 31 -1.20 14.48 -1.89
N LEU A 32 -0.24 14.73 -1.01
CA LEU A 32 -0.01 16.02 -0.35
C LEU A 32 1.28 16.67 -0.85
N THR A 33 2.37 15.91 -0.88
CA THR A 33 3.70 16.39 -1.30
C THR A 33 4.44 15.33 -2.09
N ILE A 34 5.29 15.79 -3.01
CA ILE A 34 6.16 14.97 -3.86
C ILE A 34 7.55 15.57 -3.77
N GLU A 35 8.52 14.75 -3.37
CA GLU A 35 9.91 15.16 -3.17
C GLU A 35 10.85 14.14 -3.82
N ALA A 36 11.97 14.62 -4.36
CA ALA A 36 13.03 13.76 -4.86
C ALA A 36 14.14 13.63 -3.81
N ASP A 37 14.49 12.40 -3.46
CA ASP A 37 15.69 12.08 -2.68
C ASP A 37 16.83 11.69 -3.63
N ASP A 38 17.54 12.73 -4.07
CA ASP A 38 18.71 12.62 -4.96
C ASP A 38 19.97 12.11 -4.24
N GLN A 39 19.96 12.00 -2.91
CA GLN A 39 21.09 11.46 -2.15
C GLN A 39 21.11 9.94 -2.16
N SER A 40 19.97 9.30 -2.43
CA SER A 40 19.85 7.86 -2.57
C SER A 40 20.29 7.37 -3.95
N VAL A 41 20.89 6.18 -4.01
CA VAL A 41 21.27 5.51 -5.27
C VAL A 41 20.61 4.11 -5.30
N PRO A 42 19.65 3.86 -6.22
CA PRO A 42 19.08 4.82 -7.17
C PRO A 42 18.27 5.93 -6.47
N ALA A 43 18.13 7.07 -7.16
CA ALA A 43 17.32 8.20 -6.70
C ALA A 43 15.88 7.75 -6.44
N LYS A 44 15.24 8.33 -5.43
CA LYS A 44 13.90 7.95 -5.00
C LYS A 44 12.94 9.12 -5.09
N LEU A 45 11.70 8.81 -5.47
CA LEU A 45 10.60 9.74 -5.35
C LEU A 45 9.83 9.43 -4.06
N ILE A 46 9.78 10.38 -3.13
CA ILE A 46 9.02 10.29 -1.89
C ILE A 46 7.70 11.01 -2.09
N VAL A 47 6.60 10.27 -1.97
CA VAL A 47 5.24 10.79 -2.17
C VAL A 47 4.47 10.65 -0.86
N THR A 48 4.12 11.77 -0.24
CA THR A 48 3.37 11.78 1.01
C THR A 48 1.89 11.93 0.71
N GLY A 49 1.06 11.06 1.27
CA GLY A 49 -0.40 11.13 1.14
C GLY A 49 -1.07 11.56 2.45
N LYS A 50 -2.19 12.29 2.34
CA LYS A 50 -3.10 12.59 3.44
C LYS A 50 -4.40 11.81 3.27
N ARG A 51 -5.02 11.42 4.37
CA ARG A 51 -6.34 10.77 4.34
C ARG A 51 -7.43 11.83 4.18
N THR A 52 -8.30 11.70 3.17
CA THR A 52 -9.30 12.75 2.86
C THR A 52 -10.59 12.63 3.70
N GLN A 53 -10.86 11.45 4.28
CA GLN A 53 -12.00 11.19 5.16
C GLN A 53 -11.61 10.26 6.30
N GLU A 54 -12.23 10.43 7.47
CA GLU A 54 -12.36 9.41 8.51
C GLU A 54 -13.14 8.21 7.96
N ALA A 55 -12.61 7.50 6.97
CA ALA A 55 -13.11 6.16 6.69
C ALA A 55 -12.92 5.38 8.00
N PRO A 56 -13.96 4.65 8.48
CA PRO A 56 -13.86 3.85 9.67
C PRO A 56 -12.55 3.07 9.60
N GLN A 57 -11.83 3.01 10.71
CA GLN A 57 -10.79 2.01 10.86
C GLN A 57 -11.53 0.67 10.72
N GLU A 58 -11.69 0.17 9.50
CA GLU A 58 -12.19 -1.18 9.25
C GLU A 58 -11.11 -2.11 9.77
N ALA A 59 -11.13 -2.35 11.08
CA ALA A 59 -10.94 -3.61 11.77
C ALA A 59 -9.96 -4.65 11.18
N ILE A 60 -8.86 -4.27 10.52
CA ILE A 60 -7.88 -5.24 10.01
C ILE A 60 -7.12 -5.92 11.17
N VAL A 61 -7.27 -5.45 12.42
CA VAL A 61 -6.58 -6.02 13.59
C VAL A 61 -7.44 -7.00 14.40
N ALA A 62 -8.73 -7.22 14.07
CA ALA A 62 -9.61 -7.97 14.98
C ALA A 62 -9.72 -9.49 14.76
N ALA A 63 -9.18 -10.06 13.67
CA ALA A 63 -9.46 -11.46 13.31
C ALA A 63 -8.25 -12.41 13.25
N VAL A 64 -7.04 -12.00 13.66
CA VAL A 64 -5.82 -12.84 13.57
C VAL A 64 -5.32 -13.35 14.93
N ASN A 65 -6.08 -13.20 16.03
CA ASN A 65 -5.58 -13.69 17.32
C ASN A 65 -6.64 -14.06 18.37
N LYS A 66 -7.65 -14.86 18.02
CA LYS A 66 -8.53 -15.49 19.03
C LYS A 66 -8.85 -16.96 18.80
N GLU A 67 -8.18 -17.66 17.89
CA GLU A 67 -8.30 -19.12 17.84
C GLU A 67 -7.01 -19.77 18.35
N SER A 68 -7.02 -20.03 19.66
CA SER A 68 -6.05 -20.92 20.32
C SER A 68 -6.09 -22.29 19.62
N PRO A 69 -4.93 -22.96 19.42
CA PRO A 69 -4.92 -24.30 18.83
C PRO A 69 -5.86 -25.25 19.58
N PRO A 70 -6.61 -26.12 18.88
CA PRO A 70 -7.55 -27.02 19.52
C PRO A 70 -6.85 -27.91 20.54
N ALA A 71 -7.33 -27.88 21.78
CA ALA A 71 -6.81 -28.71 22.85
C ALA A 71 -6.93 -30.19 22.43
N LYS A 72 -5.78 -30.89 22.36
CA LYS A 72 -5.71 -32.32 22.08
C LYS A 72 -6.71 -33.08 22.97
N PRO A 73 -7.55 -33.98 22.41
CA PRO A 73 -8.47 -34.76 23.22
C PRO A 73 -7.69 -35.68 24.17
N LYS A 74 -7.95 -35.55 25.48
CA LYS A 74 -7.46 -36.49 26.50
C LYS A 74 -8.06 -37.87 26.22
N LYS A 75 -7.27 -38.81 25.69
CA LYS A 75 -7.64 -40.23 25.69
C LYS A 75 -7.82 -40.68 27.14
N LYS A 76 -9.06 -40.94 27.56
CA LYS A 76 -9.32 -41.72 28.79
C LYS A 76 -8.80 -43.14 28.54
N ARG A 77 -7.82 -43.56 29.33
CA ARG A 77 -7.38 -44.96 29.37
C ARG A 77 -8.41 -45.72 30.22
N LYS A 78 -8.94 -46.81 29.68
CA LYS A 78 -9.74 -47.82 30.41
C LYS A 78 -8.85 -48.52 31.43
#